data_AF-A0A661KMJ7-F1
#
_entry.id   AF-A0A661KMJ7-F1
#
_cell.length_a   1.000
_cell.length_b   1.000
_cell.length_c   1.000
_cell.angle_alpha   90.00
_cell.angle_beta   90.00
_cell.angle_gamma   90.00
#
_symmetry.space_group_name_H-M   'P 1'
#
loop_
_entity.id
_entity.type
_entity.pdbx_description
1 polymer ?
#
loop_
_entity_poly.entity_id
_entity_poly.type
_entity_poly.pdbx_seq_one_letter_code
_entity_poly.pdbx_strand_id
1 'polypeptide(L)'
;MGRGCYRFLKIVGVNVALSVVLIISPIKVIFEGWSMVKLMSFEETMERYEGGENAFDLAIEKWVRIKEAIKTAYSLQHFVLIVRGASIKIALCVEFNDNCHLCPLEGICSREKEGLFSKVIRVMQAYCVAGDILPKSTLLDLVDQLISELQQIKEDFMKLRH
;
A
#
# COMPACT_ATOMS: atom_id res chain seq x y z
N MET A 1 -9.10 22.76 11.74
CA MET A 1 -8.45 21.65 12.48
C MET A 1 -8.15 20.52 11.50
N GLY A 2 -7.08 20.66 10.71
CA GLY A 2 -6.62 19.61 9.78
C GLY A 2 -5.66 18.67 10.51
N ARG A 3 -6.08 17.43 10.76
CA ARG A 3 -5.22 16.37 11.33
C ARG A 3 -5.22 15.20 10.35
N GLY A 4 -4.23 15.25 9.45
CA GLY A 4 -4.13 14.44 8.23
C GLY A 4 -4.17 12.92 8.39
N CYS A 5 -4.29 12.29 7.22
CA CYS A 5 -4.61 10.90 6.94
C CYS A 5 -3.65 9.84 7.56
N TYR A 6 -2.51 10.23 8.14
CA TYR A 6 -1.45 9.31 8.56
C TYR A 6 -1.44 8.90 10.04
N ARG A 7 -2.42 9.33 10.85
CA ARG A 7 -2.47 8.91 12.26
C ARG A 7 -2.92 7.46 12.45
N PHE A 8 -3.40 6.75 11.43
CA PHE A 8 -3.79 5.33 11.56
C PHE A 8 -2.58 4.39 11.73
N LEU A 9 -1.42 4.73 11.17
CA LEU A 9 -0.14 4.09 11.50
C LEU A 9 0.32 4.36 12.95
N LYS A 10 -0.30 5.32 13.66
CA LYS A 10 -0.10 5.59 15.09
C LYS A 10 -1.25 5.15 15.99
N ILE A 11 -2.45 4.87 15.46
CA ILE A 11 -3.69 4.63 16.23
C ILE A 11 -4.16 3.18 16.17
N VAL A 12 -3.72 2.38 15.19
CA VAL A 12 -3.63 0.94 15.43
C VAL A 12 -2.56 0.79 16.49
N GLY A 13 -2.99 0.69 17.74
CA GLY A 13 -2.18 0.49 18.93
C GLY A 13 -1.43 -0.83 18.85
N VAL A 14 -0.45 -0.87 17.97
CA VAL A 14 0.62 -1.82 17.93
C VAL A 14 1.52 -1.43 19.11
N ASN A 15 1.12 -1.91 20.28
CA ASN A 15 2.00 -2.15 21.41
C ASN A 15 2.97 -3.31 21.03
N VAL A 16 3.65 -3.18 19.88
CA VAL A 16 4.80 -3.98 19.45
C VAL A 16 6.05 -3.09 19.47
N ALA A 17 5.95 -1.90 20.06
CA ALA A 17 7.09 -1.22 20.62
C ALA A 17 7.41 -1.81 22.00
N LEU A 18 7.89 -3.06 22.08
CA LEU A 18 8.79 -3.52 23.16
C LEU A 18 9.35 -4.96 23.05
N SER A 19 9.20 -5.70 21.94
CA SER A 19 9.94 -6.98 21.82
C SER A 19 10.50 -7.37 20.45
N VAL A 20 10.43 -6.54 19.41
CA VAL A 20 11.14 -6.83 18.14
C VAL A 20 11.86 -5.61 17.54
N VAL A 21 12.22 -4.63 18.38
CA VAL A 21 12.96 -3.41 17.97
C VAL A 21 14.40 -3.38 18.51
N LEU A 22 14.91 -4.49 19.03
CA LEU A 22 16.32 -4.61 19.40
C LEU A 22 16.84 -5.93 18.85
N ILE A 23 18.00 -5.88 18.20
CA ILE A 23 18.65 -6.93 17.40
C ILE A 23 18.12 -7.05 15.97
N ILE A 24 18.40 -6.05 15.11
CA ILE A 24 19.14 -6.32 13.86
C ILE A 24 19.99 -5.08 13.54
N SER A 25 21.31 -5.28 13.60
CA SER A 25 22.44 -4.41 13.22
C SER A 25 22.32 -3.78 11.81
N PRO A 26 23.21 -2.85 11.39
CA PRO A 26 23.12 -2.26 10.05
C PRO A 26 23.47 -3.32 8.99
N ILE A 27 22.47 -4.03 8.50
CA ILE A 27 22.64 -5.02 7.44
C ILE A 27 22.82 -4.24 6.13
N LYS A 28 24.07 -4.21 5.67
CA LYS A 28 24.43 -4.11 4.24
C LYS A 28 23.51 -5.07 3.47
N VAL A 29 22.53 -4.52 2.77
CA VAL A 29 21.61 -5.28 1.92
C VAL A 29 22.45 -5.86 0.78
N ILE A 30 22.80 -7.15 0.89
CA ILE A 30 23.39 -7.91 -0.21
C ILE A 30 22.26 -8.16 -1.21
N PHE A 31 22.39 -7.49 -2.35
CA PHE A 31 21.35 -7.27 -3.35
C PHE A 31 21.66 -8.14 -4.58
N GLU A 32 21.64 -9.47 -4.45
CA GLU A 32 21.90 -10.35 -5.60
C GLU A 32 20.91 -11.52 -5.58
N GLY A 33 19.84 -11.41 -6.36
CA GLY A 33 19.03 -12.58 -6.74
C GLY A 33 17.50 -12.43 -6.81
N TRP A 34 16.89 -11.28 -6.44
CA TRP A 34 15.44 -11.11 -6.64
C TRP A 34 15.17 -10.41 -7.98
N SER A 35 14.58 -11.17 -8.92
CA SER A 35 14.06 -10.66 -10.18
C SER A 35 13.19 -9.42 -9.92
N MET A 36 13.54 -8.34 -10.61
CA MET A 36 13.17 -6.95 -10.34
C MET A 36 11.66 -6.66 -10.46
N VAL A 37 10.86 -6.94 -9.43
CA VAL A 37 9.58 -6.24 -9.30
C VAL A 37 9.85 -4.88 -8.65
N LYS A 38 9.98 -3.84 -9.48
CA LYS A 38 10.26 -2.47 -9.03
C LYS A 38 9.04 -1.88 -8.34
N LEU A 39 8.95 -2.04 -7.02
CA LEU A 39 7.96 -1.32 -6.20
C LEU A 39 8.08 0.19 -6.44
N MET A 40 6.95 0.85 -6.59
CA MET A 40 6.91 2.28 -6.87
C MET A 40 7.32 3.07 -5.61
N SER A 41 8.34 3.92 -5.74
CA SER A 41 8.76 4.80 -4.65
C SER A 41 7.87 6.05 -4.55
N PHE A 42 7.99 6.79 -3.45
CA PHE A 42 7.25 8.04 -3.30
C PHE A 42 7.72 9.09 -4.32
N GLU A 43 9.03 9.19 -4.52
CA GLU A 43 9.67 10.09 -5.47
C GLU A 43 9.21 9.80 -6.90
N GLU A 44 9.22 8.52 -7.32
CA GLU A 44 8.71 8.10 -8.63
C GLU A 44 7.23 8.48 -8.81
N THR A 45 6.42 8.30 -7.76
CA THR A 45 4.99 8.64 -7.81
C THR A 45 4.79 10.14 -8.01
N MET A 46 5.54 10.97 -7.27
CA MET A 46 5.38 12.42 -7.30
C MET A 46 5.92 13.03 -8.59
N GLU A 47 7.08 12.59 -9.06
CA GLU A 47 7.67 13.07 -10.33
C GLU A 47 6.71 12.84 -11.51
N ARG A 48 6.11 11.65 -11.60
CA ARG A 48 5.15 11.31 -12.66
C ARG A 48 3.83 12.09 -12.52
N TYR A 49 3.36 12.27 -11.29
CA TYR A 49 2.16 13.05 -11.03
C TYR A 49 2.34 14.53 -11.39
N GLU A 50 3.47 15.13 -11.02
CA GLU A 50 3.83 16.50 -11.38
C GLU A 50 4.04 16.66 -12.90
N GLY A 51 4.47 15.58 -13.58
CA GLY A 51 4.51 15.47 -15.04
C GLY A 51 3.15 15.39 -15.73
N GLY A 52 2.04 15.35 -14.97
CA GLY A 52 0.67 15.37 -15.49
C GLY A 52 -0.01 14.00 -15.60
N GLU A 53 0.62 12.93 -15.10
CA GLU A 53 -0.04 11.63 -15.06
C GLU A 53 -1.21 11.60 -14.07
N ASN A 54 -2.24 10.82 -14.40
CA ASN A 54 -3.44 10.72 -13.57
C ASN A 54 -3.16 10.00 -12.25
N ALA A 55 -3.61 10.59 -11.13
CA ALA A 55 -3.35 10.06 -9.80
C ALA A 55 -3.97 8.67 -9.54
N PHE A 56 -5.10 8.33 -10.18
CA PHE A 56 -5.68 6.98 -10.12
C PHE A 56 -4.83 5.97 -10.89
N ASP A 57 -4.32 6.33 -12.07
CA ASP A 57 -3.48 5.44 -12.86
C ASP A 57 -2.21 5.08 -12.11
N LEU A 58 -1.58 6.05 -11.46
CA LEU A 58 -0.42 5.82 -10.60
C LEU A 58 -0.77 4.92 -9.39
N ALA A 59 -1.93 5.13 -8.77
CA ALA A 59 -2.39 4.30 -7.66
C ALA A 59 -2.66 2.84 -8.09
N ILE A 60 -3.33 2.64 -9.22
CA ILE A 60 -3.62 1.31 -9.79
C ILE A 60 -2.32 0.62 -10.17
N GLU A 61 -1.43 1.30 -10.89
CA GLU A 61 -0.14 0.75 -11.30
C GLU A 61 0.69 0.31 -10.09
N LYS A 62 0.75 1.14 -9.05
CA LYS A 62 1.41 0.78 -7.79
C LYS A 62 0.91 -0.56 -7.24
N TRP A 63 -0.41 -0.75 -7.19
CA TRP A 63 -1.00 -1.99 -6.68
C TRP A 63 -0.78 -3.19 -7.60
N VAL A 64 -0.74 -2.99 -8.92
CA VAL A 64 -0.34 -4.02 -9.88
C VAL A 64 1.12 -4.45 -9.63
N ARG A 65 2.05 -3.51 -9.43
CA ARG A 65 3.45 -3.84 -9.10
C ARG A 65 3.56 -4.57 -7.77
N ILE A 66 2.77 -4.19 -6.76
CA ILE A 66 2.69 -4.91 -5.48
C ILE A 66 2.17 -6.35 -5.67
N LYS A 67 1.14 -6.55 -6.51
CA LYS A 67 0.61 -7.88 -6.82
C LYS A 67 1.69 -8.78 -7.42
N GLU A 68 2.43 -8.28 -8.41
CA GLU A 68 3.53 -9.03 -9.03
C GLU A 68 4.63 -9.36 -8.01
N ALA A 69 4.93 -8.43 -7.09
CA ALA A 69 5.90 -8.66 -6.02
C ALA A 69 5.45 -9.77 -5.06
N ILE A 70 4.15 -9.83 -4.72
CA ILE A 70 3.59 -10.91 -3.88
C ILE A 70 3.73 -12.27 -4.56
N LYS A 71 3.47 -12.36 -5.88
CA LYS A 71 3.59 -13.62 -6.63
C LYS A 71 5.01 -14.19 -6.52
N THR A 72 6.02 -13.33 -6.65
CA THR A 72 7.44 -13.72 -6.62
C THR A 72 8.07 -13.74 -5.21
N ALA A 73 7.35 -13.33 -4.16
CA ALA A 73 7.86 -13.30 -2.79
C ALA A 73 7.96 -14.70 -2.19
N TYR A 74 9.15 -15.10 -1.73
CA TYR A 74 9.38 -16.42 -1.10
C TYR A 74 10.07 -16.32 0.26
N SER A 75 10.18 -15.12 0.82
CA SER A 75 10.82 -14.92 2.12
C SER A 75 10.14 -13.82 2.90
N LEU A 76 10.33 -13.85 4.21
CA LEU A 76 9.86 -12.81 5.12
C LEU A 76 10.39 -11.44 4.71
N GLN A 77 11.65 -11.35 4.27
CA GLN A 77 12.25 -10.09 3.81
C GLN A 77 11.52 -9.52 2.60
N HIS A 78 11.07 -10.35 1.65
CA HIS A 78 10.26 -9.89 0.52
C HIS A 78 8.95 -9.27 1.01
N PHE A 79 8.25 -9.92 1.95
CA PHE A 79 6.99 -9.40 2.48
C PHE A 79 7.18 -8.09 3.28
N VAL A 80 8.28 -7.95 4.02
CA VAL A 80 8.63 -6.69 4.69
C VAL A 80 8.82 -5.55 3.69
N LEU A 81 9.49 -5.81 2.56
CA LEU A 81 9.66 -4.81 1.49
C LEU A 81 8.33 -4.46 0.83
N ILE A 82 7.49 -5.46 0.56
CA ILE A 82 6.15 -5.27 -0.05
C ILE A 82 5.26 -4.41 0.85
N VAL A 83 5.20 -4.69 2.16
CA VAL A 83 4.40 -3.90 3.12
C VAL A 83 4.89 -2.47 3.21
N ARG A 84 6.22 -2.25 3.19
CA ARG A 84 6.79 -0.91 3.13
C ARG A 84 6.35 -0.17 1.86
N GLY A 85 6.42 -0.82 0.69
CA GLY A 85 5.94 -0.26 -0.57
C GLY A 85 4.44 0.06 -0.57
N ALA A 86 3.61 -0.84 -0.05
CA ALA A 86 2.17 -0.65 0.07
C ALA A 86 1.81 0.55 0.98
N SER A 87 2.62 0.81 2.01
CA SER A 87 2.42 1.91 2.96
C SER A 87 2.86 3.29 2.44
N ILE A 88 3.57 3.35 1.31
CA ILE A 88 3.96 4.63 0.68
C ILE A 88 2.70 5.39 0.24
N LYS A 89 2.71 6.71 0.38
CA LYS A 89 1.60 7.57 -0.05
C LYS A 89 1.43 7.52 -1.57
N ILE A 90 0.20 7.62 -2.05
CA ILE A 90 -0.10 7.86 -3.47
C ILE A 90 -0.41 9.35 -3.68
N ALA A 91 -0.35 9.81 -4.93
CA ALA A 91 -0.61 11.20 -5.31
C ALA A 91 -1.96 11.73 -4.77
N LEU A 92 -3.03 10.92 -4.83
CA LEU A 92 -4.34 11.26 -4.25
C LEU A 92 -4.25 11.57 -2.75
N CYS A 93 -3.40 10.89 -2.00
CA CYS A 93 -3.26 11.15 -0.57
C CYS A 93 -2.48 12.43 -0.27
N VAL A 94 -1.74 12.98 -1.24
CA VAL A 94 -1.10 14.29 -1.17
C VAL A 94 -2.11 15.37 -1.52
N GLU A 95 -2.85 15.19 -2.62
CA GLU A 95 -3.89 16.12 -3.10
C GLU A 95 -4.99 16.35 -2.05
N PHE A 96 -5.47 15.27 -1.42
CA PHE A 96 -6.57 15.33 -0.45
C PHE A 96 -6.09 15.29 1.02
N ASN A 97 -4.82 15.62 1.30
CA ASN A 97 -4.24 15.45 2.64
C ASN A 97 -5.03 16.15 3.76
N ASP A 98 -5.54 17.37 3.49
CA ASP A 98 -6.33 18.15 4.43
C ASP A 98 -7.84 17.91 4.31
N ASN A 99 -8.28 17.30 3.21
CA ASN A 99 -9.68 17.07 2.85
C ASN A 99 -9.97 15.60 2.55
N CYS A 100 -9.49 14.69 3.40
CA CYS A 100 -9.61 13.25 3.16
C CYS A 100 -11.07 12.75 3.07
N HIS A 101 -12.01 13.45 3.71
CA HIS A 101 -13.45 13.18 3.61
C HIS A 101 -14.05 13.53 2.24
N LEU A 102 -13.30 14.26 1.40
CA LEU A 102 -13.64 14.53 0.00
C LEU A 102 -12.81 13.67 -0.96
N CYS A 103 -11.93 12.80 -0.43
CA CYS A 103 -11.11 11.95 -1.26
C CYS A 103 -12.00 10.90 -1.95
N PRO A 104 -11.87 10.68 -3.26
CA PRO A 104 -12.65 9.65 -3.94
C PRO A 104 -12.37 8.24 -3.42
N LEU A 105 -11.23 8.04 -2.74
CA LEU A 105 -10.86 6.78 -2.11
C LEU A 105 -11.34 6.65 -0.65
N GLU A 106 -12.16 7.58 -0.15
CA GLU A 106 -12.64 7.52 1.24
C GLU A 106 -13.34 6.19 1.51
N GLY A 107 -14.19 5.68 0.62
CA GLY A 107 -14.92 4.43 0.81
C GLY A 107 -14.02 3.20 1.03
N ILE A 108 -12.86 3.15 0.37
CA ILE A 108 -11.91 2.03 0.47
C ILE A 108 -10.89 2.20 1.60
N CYS A 109 -10.60 3.46 1.96
CA CYS A 109 -9.58 3.85 2.92
C CYS A 109 -10.14 4.18 4.31
N SER A 110 -11.46 4.36 4.43
CA SER A 110 -12.11 4.98 5.60
C SER A 110 -11.61 4.41 6.92
N ARG A 111 -11.34 5.31 7.87
CA ARG A 111 -10.83 4.98 9.20
C ARG A 111 -11.89 4.41 10.13
N GLU A 112 -13.15 4.75 9.87
CA GLU A 112 -14.27 4.48 10.77
C GLU A 112 -14.90 3.11 10.50
N LYS A 113 -14.63 2.54 9.32
CA LYS A 113 -15.10 1.21 8.91
C LYS A 113 -13.89 0.40 8.44
N GLU A 114 -13.89 -0.90 8.68
CA GLU A 114 -12.83 -1.78 8.18
C GLU A 114 -12.92 -1.87 6.64
N GLY A 115 -12.32 -0.90 5.96
CA GLY A 115 -12.30 -0.81 4.50
C GLY A 115 -11.33 -1.82 3.89
N LEU A 116 -11.48 -2.08 2.58
CA LEU A 116 -10.70 -3.07 1.85
C LEU A 116 -9.18 -2.84 1.97
N PHE A 117 -8.73 -1.57 1.92
CA PHE A 117 -7.31 -1.24 2.11
C PHE A 117 -6.80 -1.74 3.47
N SER A 118 -7.54 -1.49 4.55
CA SER A 118 -7.14 -1.90 5.90
C SER A 118 -7.05 -3.42 6.03
N LYS A 119 -7.97 -4.15 5.37
CA LYS A 119 -7.97 -5.61 5.31
C LYS A 119 -6.75 -6.14 4.57
N VAL A 120 -6.42 -5.57 3.40
CA VAL A 120 -5.23 -5.93 2.62
C VAL A 120 -3.96 -5.73 3.46
N ILE A 121 -3.79 -4.56 4.09
CA ILE A 121 -2.61 -4.27 4.92
C ILE A 121 -2.48 -5.23 6.09
N ARG A 122 -3.57 -5.52 6.82
CA ARG A 122 -3.57 -6.49 7.93
C ARG A 122 -3.13 -7.87 7.47
N VAL A 123 -3.66 -8.35 6.34
CA VAL A 123 -3.25 -9.65 5.79
C VAL A 123 -1.78 -9.61 5.40
N MET A 124 -1.30 -8.59 4.70
CA MET A 124 0.13 -8.48 4.37
C MET A 124 1.03 -8.46 5.62
N GLN A 125 0.61 -7.81 6.71
CA GLN A 125 1.35 -7.81 7.99
C GLN A 125 1.45 -9.22 8.59
N ALA A 126 0.43 -10.07 8.42
CA ALA A 126 0.52 -11.47 8.84
C ALA A 126 1.63 -12.22 8.09
N TYR A 127 1.84 -11.92 6.80
CA TYR A 127 2.97 -12.48 6.03
C TYR A 127 4.33 -11.95 6.48
N CYS A 128 4.41 -10.75 7.07
CA CYS A 128 5.65 -10.28 7.70
C CYS A 128 6.03 -11.07 8.98
N VAL A 129 5.09 -11.82 9.56
CA VAL A 129 5.33 -12.66 10.73
C VAL A 129 5.49 -14.12 10.32
N ALA A 130 4.60 -14.62 9.46
CA ALA A 130 4.53 -16.03 9.08
C ALA A 130 5.32 -16.38 7.81
N GLY A 131 5.77 -15.39 7.03
CA GLY A 131 6.47 -15.62 5.77
C GLY A 131 5.60 -16.32 4.73
N ASP A 132 6.18 -17.30 4.04
CA ASP A 132 5.57 -18.09 2.97
C ASP A 132 4.77 -19.31 3.45
N ILE A 133 4.62 -19.47 4.77
CA ILE A 133 3.78 -20.53 5.38
C ILE A 133 2.30 -20.32 5.02
N LEU A 134 1.88 -19.06 4.80
CA LEU A 134 0.50 -18.72 4.47
C LEU A 134 0.22 -18.84 2.96
N PRO A 135 -0.97 -19.34 2.55
CA PRO A 135 -1.31 -19.48 1.15
C PRO A 135 -1.52 -18.12 0.48
N LYS A 136 -0.64 -17.77 -0.47
CA LYS A 136 -0.64 -16.48 -1.18
C LYS A 136 -1.97 -16.14 -1.88
N SER A 137 -2.78 -17.14 -2.24
CA SER A 137 -4.06 -16.94 -2.94
C SER A 137 -4.94 -15.93 -2.22
N THR A 138 -5.10 -16.06 -0.90
CA THR A 138 -5.93 -15.13 -0.11
C THR A 138 -5.44 -13.69 -0.19
N LEU A 139 -4.12 -13.47 -0.17
CA LEU A 139 -3.56 -12.13 -0.29
C LEU A 139 -3.71 -11.59 -1.72
N LEU A 140 -3.48 -12.43 -2.73
CA LEU A 140 -3.63 -12.06 -4.14
C LEU A 140 -5.08 -11.69 -4.47
N ASP A 141 -6.06 -12.46 -3.99
CA ASP A 141 -7.49 -12.19 -4.22
C ASP A 141 -7.92 -10.84 -3.61
N LEU A 142 -7.41 -10.52 -2.41
CA LEU A 142 -7.68 -9.23 -1.77
C LEU A 142 -7.04 -8.06 -2.51
N VAL A 143 -5.82 -8.24 -3.04
CA VAL A 143 -5.16 -7.22 -3.86
C VAL A 143 -5.89 -7.05 -5.18
N ASP A 144 -6.39 -8.12 -5.79
CA ASP A 144 -7.21 -8.06 -7.00
C ASP A 144 -8.52 -7.32 -6.78
N GLN A 145 -9.22 -7.63 -5.68
CA GLN A 145 -10.40 -6.87 -5.30
C GLN A 145 -10.09 -5.37 -5.14
N LEU A 146 -8.96 -5.02 -4.52
CA LEU A 146 -8.57 -3.63 -4.32
C LEU A 146 -8.28 -2.92 -5.65
N ILE A 147 -7.59 -3.59 -6.57
CA ILE A 147 -7.32 -3.05 -7.91
C ILE A 147 -8.63 -2.83 -8.66
N SER A 148 -9.56 -3.79 -8.62
CA SER A 148 -10.88 -3.66 -9.27
C SER A 148 -11.71 -2.52 -8.68
N GLU A 149 -11.72 -2.35 -7.35
CA GLU A 149 -12.41 -1.22 -6.72
C GLU A 149 -11.78 0.13 -7.08
N LEU A 150 -10.44 0.21 -7.17
CA LEU A 150 -9.75 1.42 -7.63
C LEU A 150 -10.12 1.78 -9.08
N GLN A 151 -10.21 0.77 -9.97
CA GLN A 151 -10.63 0.96 -11.35
C GLN A 151 -12.08 1.46 -11.43
N GLN A 152 -12.99 0.87 -10.66
CA GLN A 152 -14.39 1.29 -10.60
C GLN A 152 -14.51 2.75 -10.12
N ILE A 153 -13.83 3.12 -9.04
CA ILE A 153 -13.85 4.49 -8.52
C ILE A 153 -13.28 5.47 -9.55
N LYS A 154 -12.20 5.11 -10.26
CA LYS A 154 -11.67 5.93 -11.35
C LYS A 154 -12.73 6.18 -12.41
N GLU A 155 -13.41 5.14 -12.89
CA GLU A 155 -14.45 5.26 -13.91
C GLU A 155 -15.61 6.15 -13.45
N ASP A 156 -16.08 5.97 -12.23
CA ASP A 156 -17.19 6.74 -11.68
C ASP A 156 -16.81 8.20 -11.46
N PHE A 157 -15.58 8.47 -11.01
CA PHE A 157 -15.06 9.82 -10.86
C PHE A 157 -14.91 10.54 -12.21
N MET A 158 -14.50 9.82 -13.26
CA MET A 158 -14.39 10.39 -14.60
C MET A 158 -15.76 10.70 -15.21
N LYS A 159 -16.79 9.87 -14.98
CA LYS A 159 -18.17 10.13 -15.42
C LYS A 159 -18.77 11.38 -14.80
N LEU A 160 -18.42 11.70 -13.54
CA LEU A 160 -18.90 12.89 -12.83
C LEU A 160 -18.26 14.20 -13.29
N ARG A 161 -17.15 14.14 -14.05
CA ARG A 161 -16.47 15.32 -14.61
C ARG A 161 -16.91 15.70 -16.03
N HIS A 162 -17.81 14.93 -16.64
CA HIS A 162 -18.42 15.19 -17.95
C HIS A 162 -19.88 15.61 -17.78
#